data_AF-A0A5A8C234-F1
#
_entry.id   AF-A0A5A8C234-F1
#
_cell.length_a   1.000
_cell.length_b   1.000
_cell.length_c   1.000
_cell.angle_alpha   90.00
_cell.angle_beta   90.00
_cell.angle_gamma   90.00
#
_symmetry.space_group_name_H-M   'P 1'
#
loop_
_entity.id
_entity.type
_entity.pdbx_description
1 polymer ?
#
loop_
_entity_poly.entity_id
_entity_poly.type
_entity_poly.pdbx_seq_one_letter_code
_entity_poly.pdbx_strand_id
1 'polypeptide(L)'
;MLAIVANTVVLAMDRSSRGDGGVEDAGIAFDSFSESVLAVLQIVTGDDFPLAMSAVAEGSGSGWSIAYFLLLQSFGAYIVISLFVAVLLAKLAQQTDDSLDEEDFTSLALAWREKSLSPELDPSSQLAVALQWLNVVFAVLFALEAAMKVVALGLWTGPAPNSRLGLPQGYLRNAWNLIDAVAVVFSIAALALPSVGALRVLRAVRPVRVVVRSPEIRIVLRALLAALPSIANVTALTLLLWTIFAILGVSLFKGTLSSCTDPSVETKAACNGTFTGEDGSVVAREWGPTAADFDSYPGAMLTLFQASTLSAWAEMARVMMAARGVDLAPSGNGSPFSLVYMASFVVVGSWLCLQLFTGVVIDRFSQLRRELDGSAFQTEKQRRWANTRKLLRAVNLEVRNDPPAGCLRRAAFNVVEHAWFEPAVLGVILANTLAMTLQYYGQSPAWAAALETADWVFLGIFTAEACLKLLGLGPAVYFKDRWNAFDAAVLVVSYASLAFPSGTGAPVLRVFRLGRVLRLVRRARTLHNLFQTLGIMRSCRAAAPTPAGESLVTLFFVVFMVTVSMSMLQLLIAVVIETFTERQEADAQEETLEREPLRVWGR
;
A
#
# COMPACT_ATOMS: atom_id res chain seq x y z
N MET A 1 30.34 7.90 -19.18
CA MET A 1 29.12 7.26 -18.64
C MET A 1 29.03 5.79 -19.05
N LEU A 2 28.87 5.45 -20.33
CA LEU A 2 28.89 4.04 -20.80
C LEU A 2 30.14 3.24 -20.38
N ALA A 3 31.33 3.86 -20.39
CA ALA A 3 32.56 3.23 -19.90
C ALA A 3 32.59 3.01 -18.37
N ILE A 4 31.89 3.84 -17.61
CA ILE A 4 31.77 3.69 -16.15
C ILE A 4 30.77 2.59 -15.85
N VAL A 5 29.64 2.57 -16.57
CA VAL A 5 28.62 1.51 -16.51
C VAL A 5 29.24 0.15 -16.89
N ALA A 6 30.01 0.09 -17.97
CA ALA A 6 30.74 -1.11 -18.36
C ALA A 6 31.77 -1.51 -17.31
N ASN A 7 32.53 -0.57 -16.73
CA ASN A 7 33.47 -0.89 -15.64
C ASN A 7 32.76 -1.33 -14.35
N THR A 8 31.61 -0.77 -13.97
CA THR A 8 30.84 -1.20 -12.79
C THR A 8 30.15 -2.53 -13.00
N VAL A 9 29.67 -2.82 -14.21
CA VAL A 9 29.14 -4.14 -14.58
C VAL A 9 30.27 -5.16 -14.57
N VAL A 10 31.43 -4.84 -15.15
CA VAL A 10 32.63 -5.70 -15.10
C VAL A 10 33.14 -5.87 -13.67
N LEU A 11 33.10 -4.84 -12.81
CA LEU A 11 33.45 -4.95 -11.39
C LEU A 11 32.44 -5.76 -10.58
N ALA A 12 31.15 -5.68 -10.92
CA ALA A 12 30.10 -6.51 -10.31
C ALA A 12 30.27 -7.97 -10.74
N MET A 13 30.58 -8.23 -12.02
CA MET A 13 30.93 -9.55 -12.56
C MET A 13 32.21 -10.13 -11.91
N ASP A 14 33.25 -9.31 -11.73
CA ASP A 14 34.54 -9.69 -11.13
C ASP A 14 34.48 -9.86 -9.60
N ARG A 15 33.39 -9.46 -8.94
CA ARG A 15 33.14 -9.70 -7.51
C ARG A 15 32.13 -10.82 -7.23
N SER A 16 31.07 -10.93 -8.03
CA SER A 16 30.17 -12.10 -8.03
C SER A 16 30.99 -13.39 -8.18
N SER A 17 31.93 -13.40 -9.13
CA SER A 17 32.84 -14.52 -9.36
C SER A 17 33.87 -14.80 -8.25
N ARG A 18 34.00 -13.90 -7.26
CA ARG A 18 34.93 -14.06 -6.12
C ARG A 18 34.25 -14.53 -4.82
N GLY A 19 32.93 -14.72 -4.79
CA GLY A 19 32.22 -15.29 -3.63
C GLY A 19 32.27 -14.42 -2.37
N ASP A 20 32.27 -13.08 -2.50
CA ASP A 20 32.05 -12.19 -1.35
C ASP A 20 30.57 -12.34 -0.92
N GLY A 21 30.33 -13.10 0.16
CA GLY A 21 29.01 -13.62 0.57
C GLY A 21 27.84 -12.62 0.71
N GLY A 22 28.07 -11.30 0.67
CA GLY A 22 26.99 -10.31 0.70
C GLY A 22 26.18 -10.19 -0.60
N VAL A 23 26.72 -10.62 -1.76
CA VAL A 23 26.03 -10.56 -3.06
C VAL A 23 25.25 -11.85 -3.35
N GLU A 24 25.77 -13.00 -2.91
CA GLU A 24 25.08 -14.30 -2.99
C GLU A 24 23.79 -14.31 -2.15
N ASP A 25 23.81 -13.72 -0.95
CA ASP A 25 22.64 -13.58 -0.07
C ASP A 25 21.51 -12.71 -0.66
N ALA A 26 21.83 -11.82 -1.60
CA ALA A 26 20.86 -10.95 -2.28
C ALA A 26 20.26 -11.58 -3.55
N GLY A 27 20.70 -12.80 -3.93
CA GLY A 27 20.16 -13.54 -5.07
C GLY A 27 20.37 -12.86 -6.42
N ILE A 28 21.36 -11.98 -6.57
CA ILE A 28 21.68 -11.30 -7.84
C ILE A 28 23.14 -11.61 -8.21
N ALA A 29 23.32 -12.49 -9.19
CA ALA A 29 24.61 -12.88 -9.73
C ALA A 29 24.78 -12.40 -11.19
N PHE A 30 26.02 -12.10 -11.58
CA PHE A 30 26.36 -11.75 -12.98
C PHE A 30 27.36 -12.73 -13.62
N ASP A 31 27.49 -13.92 -13.03
CA ASP A 31 28.54 -14.89 -13.39
C ASP A 31 28.28 -15.58 -14.74
N SER A 32 27.03 -15.61 -15.18
CA SER A 32 26.65 -16.15 -16.48
C SER A 32 25.70 -15.21 -17.22
N PHE A 33 25.54 -15.43 -18.52
CA PHE A 33 24.63 -14.63 -19.34
C PHE A 33 23.17 -14.76 -18.88
N SER A 34 22.70 -15.96 -18.54
CA SER A 34 21.34 -16.19 -18.03
C SER A 34 21.12 -15.51 -16.67
N GLU A 35 22.08 -15.60 -15.75
CA GLU A 35 22.02 -14.89 -14.47
C GLU A 35 22.04 -13.37 -14.65
N SER A 36 22.84 -12.86 -15.58
CA SER A 36 22.87 -11.43 -15.90
C SER A 36 21.55 -10.93 -16.49
N VAL A 37 20.91 -11.72 -17.36
CA VAL A 37 19.58 -11.40 -17.91
C VAL A 37 18.53 -11.43 -16.82
N LEU A 38 18.57 -12.42 -15.93
CA LEU A 38 17.66 -12.50 -14.79
C LEU A 38 17.85 -11.31 -13.84
N ALA A 39 19.08 -10.95 -13.49
CA ALA A 39 19.42 -9.82 -12.64
C ALA A 39 18.86 -8.50 -13.21
N VAL A 40 19.03 -8.26 -14.52
CA VAL A 40 18.48 -7.05 -15.16
C VAL A 40 16.95 -7.05 -15.12
N LEU A 41 16.30 -8.18 -15.41
CA LEU A 41 14.84 -8.28 -15.33
C LEU A 41 14.34 -8.09 -13.89
N GLN A 42 15.01 -8.69 -12.91
CA GLN A 42 14.71 -8.55 -11.48
C GLN A 42 14.76 -7.08 -11.06
N ILE A 43 15.84 -6.36 -11.44
CA ILE A 43 15.97 -4.92 -11.18
C ILE A 43 14.82 -4.14 -11.80
N VAL A 44 14.53 -4.35 -13.09
CA VAL A 44 13.45 -3.64 -13.82
C VAL A 44 12.06 -3.92 -13.22
N THR A 45 11.82 -5.15 -12.72
CA THR A 45 10.57 -5.49 -12.03
C THR A 45 10.47 -4.91 -10.62
N GLY A 46 11.60 -4.50 -10.03
CA GLY A 46 11.67 -3.95 -8.68
C GLY A 46 11.74 -4.99 -7.55
N ASP A 47 12.04 -6.24 -7.86
CA ASP A 47 12.08 -7.36 -6.89
C ASP A 47 13.45 -7.42 -6.18
N ASP A 48 13.49 -7.15 -4.87
CA ASP A 48 14.67 -7.19 -3.98
C ASP A 48 15.98 -6.50 -4.44
N PHE A 49 15.93 -5.66 -5.48
CA PHE A 49 17.08 -4.93 -5.99
C PHE A 49 17.81 -4.01 -4.97
N PRO A 50 17.17 -3.45 -3.91
CA PRO A 50 17.90 -2.62 -2.95
C PRO A 50 18.97 -3.38 -2.17
N LEU A 51 18.76 -4.67 -1.88
CA LEU A 51 19.73 -5.52 -1.17
C LEU A 51 20.98 -5.73 -2.02
N ALA A 52 20.80 -6.07 -3.30
CA ALA A 52 21.92 -6.19 -4.23
C ALA A 52 22.63 -4.86 -4.47
N MET A 53 21.88 -3.75 -4.55
CA MET A 53 22.46 -2.42 -4.66
C MET A 53 23.35 -2.08 -3.45
N SER A 54 22.91 -2.38 -2.22
CA SER A 54 23.74 -2.17 -1.02
C SER A 54 24.98 -3.06 -1.00
N ALA A 55 24.85 -4.35 -1.33
CA ALA A 55 25.98 -5.28 -1.36
C ALA A 55 27.05 -4.85 -2.38
N VAL A 56 26.64 -4.43 -3.57
CA VAL A 56 27.57 -3.93 -4.60
C VAL A 56 28.17 -2.57 -4.22
N ALA A 57 27.40 -1.69 -3.56
CA ALA A 57 27.91 -0.40 -3.10
C ALA A 57 28.98 -0.55 -2.00
N GLU A 58 28.76 -1.45 -1.04
CA GLU A 58 29.70 -1.77 0.02
C GLU A 58 30.96 -2.44 -0.54
N GLY A 59 30.80 -3.42 -1.43
CA GLY A 59 31.92 -4.08 -2.09
C GLY A 59 32.75 -3.09 -2.92
N SER A 60 32.13 -2.36 -3.85
CA SER A 60 32.84 -1.45 -4.76
C SER A 60 33.55 -0.28 -4.07
N GLY A 61 33.19 0.05 -2.82
CA GLY A 61 33.71 1.21 -2.11
C GLY A 61 33.36 2.54 -2.79
N SER A 62 32.41 2.53 -3.74
CA SER A 62 32.04 3.66 -4.57
C SER A 62 30.53 3.79 -4.74
N GLY A 63 30.00 4.96 -4.40
CA GLY A 63 28.57 5.27 -4.55
C GLY A 63 28.07 5.36 -6.00
N TRP A 64 28.93 5.23 -7.00
CA TRP A 64 28.54 5.23 -8.42
C TRP A 64 27.72 3.99 -8.81
N SER A 65 27.89 2.86 -8.11
CA SER A 65 27.07 1.67 -8.26
C SER A 65 25.59 1.95 -7.95
N ILE A 66 25.31 2.73 -6.90
CA ILE A 66 23.95 3.17 -6.54
C ILE A 66 23.29 3.93 -7.70
N ALA A 67 24.04 4.84 -8.34
CA ALA A 67 23.52 5.59 -9.47
C ALA A 67 23.17 4.68 -10.66
N TYR A 68 23.95 3.62 -10.91
CA TYR A 68 23.63 2.63 -11.95
C TYR A 68 22.31 1.90 -11.67
N PHE A 69 22.13 1.34 -10.47
CA PHE A 69 20.90 0.63 -10.11
C PHE A 69 19.67 1.55 -10.18
N LEU A 70 19.78 2.79 -9.68
CA LEU A 70 18.70 3.77 -9.72
C LEU A 70 18.34 4.19 -11.16
N LEU A 71 19.34 4.40 -12.03
CA LEU A 71 19.11 4.72 -13.44
C LEU A 71 18.50 3.55 -14.20
N LEU A 72 19.01 2.32 -13.98
CA LEU A 72 18.46 1.12 -14.60
C LEU A 72 17.00 0.90 -14.19
N GLN A 73 16.69 1.05 -12.91
CA GLN A 73 15.33 0.87 -12.41
C GLN A 73 14.39 1.98 -12.90
N SER A 74 14.80 3.25 -12.81
CA SER A 74 13.97 4.37 -13.27
C SER A 74 13.71 4.33 -14.77
N PHE A 75 14.73 4.02 -15.58
CA PHE A 75 14.58 3.90 -17.02
C PHE A 75 13.77 2.66 -17.43
N GLY A 76 14.01 1.52 -16.77
CA GLY A 76 13.23 0.29 -16.96
C GLY A 76 11.76 0.50 -16.64
N ALA A 77 11.46 1.04 -15.46
CA ALA A 77 10.10 1.38 -15.05
C ALA A 77 9.45 2.39 -16.02
N TYR A 78 10.19 3.40 -16.47
CA TYR A 78 9.69 4.36 -17.47
C TYR A 78 9.28 3.68 -18.77
N ILE A 79 10.09 2.74 -19.28
CA ILE A 79 9.75 1.97 -20.50
C ILE A 79 8.50 1.14 -20.28
N VAL A 80 8.41 0.41 -19.16
CA VAL A 80 7.25 -0.44 -18.85
C VAL A 80 5.98 0.39 -18.74
N ILE A 81 6.04 1.53 -18.04
CA ILE A 81 4.92 2.47 -17.92
C ILE A 81 4.57 3.09 -19.28
N SER A 82 5.56 3.48 -20.09
CA SER A 82 5.32 4.05 -21.42
C SER A 82 4.63 3.06 -22.35
N LEU A 83 5.04 1.78 -22.32
CA LEU A 83 4.39 0.71 -23.05
C LEU A 83 2.95 0.49 -22.56
N PHE A 84 2.75 0.47 -21.24
CA PHE A 84 1.43 0.34 -20.64
C PHE A 84 0.50 1.48 -21.06
N VAL A 85 0.97 2.73 -20.94
CA VAL A 85 0.22 3.92 -21.35
C VAL A 85 -0.06 3.88 -22.85
N ALA A 86 0.88 3.45 -23.69
CA ALA A 86 0.65 3.33 -25.13
C ALA A 86 -0.44 2.29 -25.47
N VAL A 87 -0.44 1.12 -24.83
CA VAL A 87 -1.48 0.09 -25.01
C VAL A 87 -2.83 0.61 -24.52
N LEU A 88 -2.85 1.30 -23.39
CA LEU A 88 -4.07 1.91 -22.84
C LEU A 88 -4.60 3.00 -23.77
N LEU A 89 -3.73 3.91 -24.24
CA LEU A 89 -4.08 4.98 -25.17
C LEU A 89 -4.55 4.42 -26.51
N ALA A 90 -3.98 3.33 -27.02
CA ALA A 90 -4.46 2.68 -28.25
C ALA A 90 -5.90 2.16 -28.08
N LYS A 91 -6.25 1.65 -26.89
CA LYS A 91 -7.63 1.25 -26.56
C LYS A 91 -8.55 2.45 -26.34
N LEU A 92 -8.08 3.50 -25.68
CA LEU A 92 -8.84 4.73 -25.44
C LEU A 92 -9.05 5.52 -26.74
N ALA A 93 -8.10 5.52 -27.67
CA ALA A 93 -8.17 6.20 -28.96
C ALA A 93 -9.26 5.63 -29.89
N GLN A 94 -9.64 4.36 -29.73
CA GLN A 94 -10.81 3.80 -30.42
C GLN A 94 -12.15 4.31 -29.86
N GLN A 95 -12.18 5.03 -28.73
CA GLN A 95 -13.40 5.36 -27.99
C GLN A 95 -13.71 6.86 -27.82
N THR A 96 -12.97 7.77 -28.44
CA THR A 96 -13.23 9.23 -28.29
C THR A 96 -13.00 10.05 -29.57
N ASP A 97 -14.10 10.37 -30.27
CA ASP A 97 -14.37 11.73 -30.75
C ASP A 97 -15.19 12.42 -29.65
N ASP A 98 -14.49 13.03 -28.70
CA ASP A 98 -14.91 14.18 -27.89
C ASP A 98 -13.88 14.42 -26.78
N SER A 99 -13.32 15.64 -26.82
CA SER A 99 -12.21 16.16 -26.02
C SER A 99 -12.36 16.00 -24.50
N LEU A 100 -11.30 15.49 -23.86
CA LEU A 100 -11.10 15.50 -22.40
C LEU A 100 -9.76 16.18 -22.06
N ASP A 101 -9.81 17.16 -21.16
CA ASP A 101 -8.63 17.66 -20.44
C ASP A 101 -8.30 16.71 -19.27
N GLU A 102 -7.02 16.36 -19.17
CA GLU A 102 -6.38 15.51 -18.15
C GLU A 102 -6.28 16.19 -16.77
N GLU A 103 -6.36 15.38 -15.70
CA GLU A 103 -5.31 15.27 -14.67
C GLU A 103 -5.78 14.27 -13.60
N ASP A 104 -5.11 13.11 -13.54
CA ASP A 104 -5.31 12.04 -12.55
C ASP A 104 -4.10 11.94 -11.60
N PHE A 105 -4.42 11.59 -10.35
CA PHE A 105 -3.66 10.83 -9.35
C PHE A 105 -2.12 10.85 -9.41
N THR A 106 -1.43 11.32 -8.39
CA THR A 106 -1.18 10.52 -7.16
C THR A 106 -0.42 11.35 -6.12
N SER A 107 -0.55 11.01 -4.83
CA SER A 107 0.63 10.80 -3.97
C SER A 107 0.27 10.06 -2.67
N LEU A 108 1.26 9.30 -2.24
CA LEU A 108 1.27 8.20 -1.28
C LEU A 108 1.86 8.64 0.07
N ALA A 109 1.72 7.74 1.06
CA ALA A 109 2.70 7.39 2.10
C ALA A 109 2.78 8.17 3.43
N LEU A 110 2.44 7.41 4.48
CA LEU A 110 3.21 7.16 5.72
C LEU A 110 3.34 8.25 6.79
N ALA A 111 2.68 7.98 7.93
CA ALA A 111 3.35 7.81 9.23
C ALA A 111 2.34 7.25 10.23
N TRP A 112 2.45 5.97 10.59
CA TRP A 112 2.31 5.46 11.97
C TRP A 112 2.76 3.99 11.94
N ARG A 113 4.07 3.82 12.20
CA ARG A 113 4.66 2.55 12.57
C ARG A 113 4.73 2.55 14.09
N GLU A 114 3.82 1.84 14.74
CA GLU A 114 4.10 1.31 16.07
C GLU A 114 3.38 -0.03 16.26
N LYS A 115 4.16 -1.08 15.99
CA LYS A 115 4.16 -2.40 16.63
C LYS A 115 2.81 -2.92 17.13
N SER A 116 1.95 -3.36 16.21
CA SER A 116 0.88 -4.29 16.55
C SER A 116 1.45 -5.70 16.67
N LEU A 117 2.11 -5.96 17.80
CA LEU A 117 2.05 -7.29 18.40
C LEU A 117 0.55 -7.60 18.53
N SER A 118 0.07 -8.68 17.92
CA SER A 118 -1.21 -9.26 18.30
C SER A 118 -1.22 -9.42 19.82
N PRO A 119 -2.08 -8.71 20.59
CA PRO A 119 -2.22 -9.07 21.97
C PRO A 119 -2.98 -10.38 21.95
N GLU A 120 -2.29 -11.47 22.24
CA GLU A 120 -2.93 -12.58 22.92
C GLU A 120 -3.55 -11.98 24.19
N LEU A 121 -4.83 -11.63 24.09
CA LEU A 121 -5.56 -11.07 25.21
C LEU A 121 -5.77 -12.22 26.18
N ASP A 122 -5.04 -12.20 27.30
CA ASP A 122 -5.20 -13.18 28.37
C ASP A 122 -6.71 -13.28 28.71
N PRO A 123 -7.32 -14.48 28.57
CA PRO A 123 -8.75 -14.67 28.77
C PRO A 123 -9.21 -14.30 30.19
N SER A 124 -8.29 -14.20 31.15
CA SER A 124 -8.56 -13.78 32.52
C SER A 124 -8.49 -12.26 32.76
N SER A 125 -8.04 -11.48 31.78
CA SER A 125 -7.87 -10.03 31.93
C SER A 125 -9.21 -9.29 32.09
N GLN A 126 -9.24 -8.24 32.92
CA GLN A 126 -10.44 -7.42 33.13
C GLN A 126 -10.98 -6.80 31.82
N LEU A 127 -10.08 -6.51 30.88
CA LEU A 127 -10.43 -6.02 29.55
C LEU A 127 -11.15 -7.09 28.72
N ALA A 128 -10.71 -8.36 28.75
CA ALA A 128 -11.36 -9.47 28.06
C ALA A 128 -12.79 -9.68 28.58
N VAL A 129 -12.96 -9.68 29.91
CA VAL A 129 -14.28 -9.82 30.55
C VAL A 129 -15.19 -8.64 30.18
N ALA A 130 -14.68 -7.41 30.21
CA ALA A 130 -15.45 -6.23 29.82
C ALA A 130 -15.89 -6.26 28.34
N LEU A 131 -14.98 -6.67 27.44
CA LEU A 131 -15.30 -6.81 26.01
C LEU A 131 -16.32 -7.92 25.76
N GLN A 132 -16.28 -9.01 26.54
CA GLN A 132 -17.27 -10.08 26.44
C GLN A 132 -18.67 -9.62 26.85
N TRP A 133 -18.81 -8.88 27.96
CA TRP A 133 -20.09 -8.29 28.37
C TRP A 133 -20.62 -7.29 27.35
N LEU A 134 -19.74 -6.43 26.83
CA LEU A 134 -20.09 -5.45 25.81
C LEU A 134 -20.56 -6.12 24.50
N ASN A 135 -19.97 -7.26 24.13
CA ASN A 135 -20.43 -8.08 23.01
C ASN A 135 -21.85 -8.62 23.20
N VAL A 136 -22.21 -9.04 24.40
CA VAL A 136 -23.57 -9.50 24.74
C VAL A 136 -24.56 -8.34 24.66
N VAL A 137 -24.23 -7.19 25.27
CA VAL A 137 -25.07 -5.98 25.23
C VAL A 137 -25.36 -5.56 23.79
N PHE A 138 -24.32 -5.50 22.95
CA PHE A 138 -24.50 -5.18 21.54
C PHE A 138 -25.36 -6.22 20.80
N ALA A 139 -25.14 -7.51 21.02
CA ALA A 139 -25.97 -8.55 20.38
C ALA A 139 -27.46 -8.38 20.72
N VAL A 140 -27.79 -8.07 21.99
CA VAL A 140 -29.16 -7.81 22.43
C VAL A 140 -29.74 -6.56 21.78
N LEU A 141 -29.02 -5.43 21.81
CA LEU A 141 -29.50 -4.19 21.19
C LEU A 141 -29.78 -4.36 19.70
N PHE A 142 -28.92 -5.07 18.98
CA PHE A 142 -29.12 -5.33 17.55
C PHE A 142 -30.25 -6.33 17.28
N ALA A 143 -30.45 -7.33 18.14
CA ALA A 143 -31.60 -8.23 18.05
C ALA A 143 -32.91 -7.48 18.26
N LEU A 144 -32.95 -6.53 19.21
CA LEU A 144 -34.11 -5.66 19.44
C LEU A 144 -34.37 -4.75 18.24
N GLU A 145 -33.33 -4.14 17.66
CA GLU A 145 -33.47 -3.36 16.43
C GLU A 145 -34.05 -4.19 15.28
N ALA A 146 -33.53 -5.40 15.06
CA ALA A 146 -34.02 -6.30 14.03
C ALA A 146 -35.48 -6.70 14.28
N ALA A 147 -35.84 -7.03 15.53
CA ALA A 147 -37.21 -7.36 15.92
C ALA A 147 -38.18 -6.18 15.67
N MET A 148 -37.78 -4.96 16.04
CA MET A 148 -38.57 -3.75 15.77
C MET A 148 -38.78 -3.53 14.27
N LYS A 149 -37.74 -3.75 13.44
CA LYS A 149 -37.86 -3.65 11.98
C LYS A 149 -38.76 -4.74 11.39
N VAL A 150 -38.71 -5.96 11.91
CA VAL A 150 -39.58 -7.07 11.49
C VAL A 150 -41.04 -6.79 11.82
N VAL A 151 -41.33 -6.24 13.00
CA VAL A 151 -42.70 -5.83 13.39
C VAL A 151 -43.19 -4.68 12.52
N ALA A 152 -42.33 -3.69 12.22
CA ALA A 152 -42.71 -2.52 11.43
C ALA A 152 -42.91 -2.82 9.93
N LEU A 153 -42.07 -3.68 9.33
CA LEU A 153 -42.04 -3.93 7.88
C LEU A 153 -42.67 -5.27 7.48
N GLY A 154 -43.02 -6.14 8.43
CA GLY A 154 -43.34 -7.54 8.18
C GLY A 154 -42.11 -8.38 7.83
N LEU A 155 -42.10 -9.66 8.20
CA LEU A 155 -40.94 -10.54 7.95
C LEU A 155 -40.68 -10.75 6.45
N TRP A 156 -41.75 -11.09 5.71
CA TRP A 156 -41.70 -11.40 4.27
C TRP A 156 -42.59 -10.47 3.44
N THR A 157 -43.78 -10.14 3.95
CA THR A 157 -44.74 -9.19 3.36
C THR A 157 -45.32 -8.32 4.47
N GLY A 158 -45.36 -7.02 4.24
CA GLY A 158 -45.91 -6.04 5.18
C GLY A 158 -46.50 -4.83 4.46
N PRO A 159 -47.22 -3.98 5.22
CA PRO A 159 -47.91 -2.81 4.68
C PRO A 159 -46.90 -1.81 4.11
N ALA A 160 -47.20 -1.27 2.92
CA ALA A 160 -46.26 -0.49 2.13
C ALA A 160 -46.72 0.99 2.02
N PRO A 161 -46.59 1.81 3.08
CA PRO A 161 -47.22 3.12 3.16
C PRO A 161 -46.66 4.16 2.18
N ASN A 162 -45.42 3.99 1.67
CA ASN A 162 -44.71 5.03 0.89
C ASN A 162 -44.28 4.60 -0.53
N SER A 163 -44.66 3.42 -1.00
CA SER A 163 -44.27 2.95 -2.35
C SER A 163 -45.32 3.32 -3.39
N ARG A 164 -44.94 4.18 -4.34
CA ARG A 164 -45.77 4.61 -5.49
C ARG A 164 -46.33 3.46 -6.37
N LEU A 165 -45.81 2.24 -6.21
CA LEU A 165 -46.18 1.06 -7.02
C LEU A 165 -46.92 -0.05 -6.24
N GLY A 166 -47.25 0.13 -4.95
CA GLY A 166 -48.04 -0.86 -4.18
C GLY A 166 -47.35 -2.23 -3.94
N LEU A 167 -46.05 -2.36 -4.18
CA LEU A 167 -45.31 -3.61 -3.97
C LEU A 167 -45.17 -3.92 -2.47
N PRO A 168 -45.42 -5.17 -2.02
CA PRO A 168 -45.27 -5.56 -0.63
C PRO A 168 -43.81 -5.43 -0.17
N GLN A 169 -43.58 -4.57 0.81
CA GLN A 169 -42.29 -4.39 1.47
C GLN A 169 -42.14 -5.45 2.57
N GLY A 170 -40.95 -6.00 2.74
CA GLY A 170 -40.67 -6.99 3.78
C GLY A 170 -39.23 -6.83 4.27
N TYR A 171 -38.99 -7.12 5.54
CA TYR A 171 -37.67 -6.98 6.14
C TYR A 171 -36.60 -7.78 5.39
N LEU A 172 -36.88 -9.06 5.09
CA LEU A 172 -35.93 -9.95 4.40
C LEU A 172 -35.83 -9.70 2.88
N ARG A 173 -36.78 -8.95 2.29
CA ARG A 173 -36.75 -8.61 0.85
C ARG A 173 -35.77 -7.49 0.53
N ASN A 174 -35.40 -6.67 1.51
CA ASN A 174 -34.37 -5.66 1.34
C ASN A 174 -32.99 -6.29 1.58
N ALA A 175 -32.16 -6.38 0.54
CA ALA A 175 -30.82 -6.97 0.60
C ALA A 175 -29.95 -6.42 1.74
N TRP A 176 -30.11 -5.13 2.09
CA TRP A 176 -29.37 -4.51 3.18
C TRP A 176 -29.84 -4.95 4.57
N ASN A 177 -31.15 -5.16 4.72
CA ASN A 177 -31.73 -5.67 5.96
C ASN A 177 -31.45 -7.17 6.13
N LEU A 178 -31.35 -7.93 5.02
CA LEU A 178 -30.94 -9.33 5.03
C LEU A 178 -29.52 -9.49 5.59
N ILE A 179 -28.57 -8.65 5.16
CA ILE A 179 -27.20 -8.66 5.69
C ILE A 179 -27.18 -8.35 7.20
N ASP A 180 -27.97 -7.38 7.65
CA ASP A 180 -28.12 -7.04 9.08
C ASP A 180 -28.71 -8.22 9.87
N ALA A 181 -29.75 -8.88 9.33
CA ALA A 181 -30.40 -10.04 9.93
C ALA A 181 -29.44 -11.23 10.07
N VAL A 182 -28.72 -11.58 9.00
CA VAL A 182 -27.71 -12.66 9.00
C VAL A 182 -26.62 -12.38 10.02
N ALA A 183 -26.14 -11.13 10.08
CA ALA A 183 -25.13 -10.76 11.05
C ALA A 183 -25.65 -10.89 12.50
N VAL A 184 -26.91 -10.52 12.78
CA VAL A 184 -27.56 -10.69 14.09
C VAL A 184 -27.65 -12.17 14.46
N VAL A 185 -28.12 -13.02 13.53
CA VAL A 185 -28.20 -14.47 13.72
C VAL A 185 -26.84 -15.07 14.06
N PHE A 186 -25.78 -14.72 13.30
CA PHE A 186 -24.43 -15.19 13.59
C PHE A 186 -23.88 -14.70 14.93
N SER A 187 -24.24 -13.50 15.37
CA SER A 187 -23.82 -13.00 16.68
C SER A 187 -24.50 -13.71 17.85
N ILE A 188 -25.75 -14.14 17.67
CA ILE A 188 -26.48 -14.95 18.65
C ILE A 188 -25.95 -16.39 18.66
N ALA A 189 -25.77 -16.99 17.48
CA ALA A 189 -25.21 -18.34 17.34
C ALA A 189 -23.82 -18.46 17.98
N ALA A 190 -22.95 -17.46 17.77
CA ALA A 190 -21.62 -17.42 18.37
C ALA A 190 -21.62 -17.19 19.89
N LEU A 191 -22.74 -16.77 20.49
CA LEU A 191 -22.91 -16.65 21.94
C LEU A 191 -23.51 -17.93 22.53
N ALA A 192 -24.44 -18.57 21.81
CA ALA A 192 -25.09 -19.81 22.23
C ALA A 192 -24.16 -21.03 22.14
N LEU A 193 -23.19 -21.03 21.22
CA LEU A 193 -22.29 -22.16 20.95
C LEU A 193 -20.81 -21.72 21.04
N PRO A 194 -20.28 -21.46 22.26
CA PRO A 194 -18.90 -20.97 22.44
C PRO A 194 -17.81 -22.03 22.16
N SER A 195 -18.18 -23.32 22.17
CA SER A 195 -17.29 -24.45 21.92
C SER A 195 -16.91 -24.64 20.45
N VAL A 196 -17.69 -24.07 19.51
CA VAL A 196 -17.41 -24.19 18.07
C VAL A 196 -16.48 -23.05 17.63
N GLY A 197 -15.21 -23.37 17.38
CA GLY A 197 -14.18 -22.41 16.94
C GLY A 197 -14.60 -21.64 15.68
N ALA A 198 -15.16 -22.34 14.69
CA ALA A 198 -15.66 -21.75 13.44
C ALA A 198 -16.73 -20.66 13.63
N LEU A 199 -17.58 -20.74 14.68
CA LEU A 199 -18.59 -19.70 14.96
C LEU A 199 -17.97 -18.43 15.56
N ARG A 200 -16.76 -18.51 16.13
CA ARG A 200 -16.04 -17.32 16.62
C ARG A 200 -15.58 -16.45 15.45
N VAL A 201 -15.23 -17.06 14.33
CA VAL A 201 -14.87 -16.39 13.08
C VAL A 201 -16.02 -15.53 12.57
N LEU A 202 -17.27 -16.00 12.67
CA LEU A 202 -18.45 -15.26 12.19
C LEU A 202 -18.69 -13.94 12.94
N ARG A 203 -18.02 -13.71 14.09
CA ARG A 203 -18.03 -12.42 14.78
C ARG A 203 -17.36 -11.32 13.95
N ALA A 204 -16.48 -11.68 13.02
CA ALA A 204 -15.86 -10.79 12.04
C ALA A 204 -16.85 -10.18 11.04
N VAL A 205 -18.10 -10.66 10.98
CA VAL A 205 -19.17 -10.11 10.14
C VAL A 205 -19.76 -8.82 10.74
N ARG A 206 -19.55 -8.54 12.04
CA ARG A 206 -20.13 -7.38 12.73
C ARG A 206 -19.77 -6.01 12.12
N PRO A 207 -18.52 -5.74 11.69
CA PRO A 207 -18.16 -4.50 10.99
C PRO A 207 -18.94 -4.27 9.68
N VAL A 208 -19.40 -5.35 9.02
CA VAL A 208 -20.20 -5.26 7.79
C VAL A 208 -21.54 -4.54 8.02
N ARG A 209 -22.08 -4.58 9.24
CA ARG A 209 -23.34 -3.86 9.58
C ARG A 209 -23.20 -2.34 9.48
N VAL A 210 -21.99 -1.81 9.59
CA VAL A 210 -21.75 -0.36 9.44
C VAL A 210 -21.86 0.05 7.97
N VAL A 211 -21.43 -0.81 7.03
CA VAL A 211 -21.67 -0.62 5.59
C VAL A 211 -23.16 -0.52 5.28
N VAL A 212 -23.98 -1.27 6.02
CA VAL A 212 -25.43 -1.19 5.92
C VAL A 212 -25.95 0.14 6.48
N ARG A 213 -25.30 0.82 7.41
CA ARG A 213 -25.87 2.04 8.01
C ARG A 213 -25.55 3.33 7.26
N SER A 214 -24.44 3.40 6.54
CA SER A 214 -24.04 4.61 5.81
C SER A 214 -24.54 4.59 4.36
N PRO A 215 -25.43 5.54 3.97
CA PRO A 215 -25.86 5.65 2.58
C PRO A 215 -24.70 5.92 1.62
N GLU A 216 -23.62 6.56 2.08
CA GLU A 216 -22.42 6.88 1.32
C GLU A 216 -21.66 5.61 0.91
N ILE A 217 -21.45 4.67 1.84
CA ILE A 217 -20.72 3.42 1.55
C ILE A 217 -21.57 2.51 0.64
N ARG A 218 -22.89 2.53 0.78
CA ARG A 218 -23.80 1.79 -0.12
C ARG A 218 -23.68 2.25 -1.57
N ILE A 219 -23.42 3.54 -1.83
CA ILE A 219 -23.22 4.07 -3.19
C ILE A 219 -21.91 3.52 -3.76
N VAL A 220 -20.82 3.58 -2.99
CA VAL A 220 -19.50 3.05 -3.40
C VAL A 220 -19.58 1.53 -3.65
N LEU A 221 -20.18 0.78 -2.73
CA LEU A 221 -20.29 -0.68 -2.86
C LEU A 221 -21.13 -1.08 -4.08
N ARG A 222 -22.23 -0.37 -4.38
CA ARG A 222 -23.01 -0.61 -5.60
C ARG A 222 -22.21 -0.34 -6.87
N ALA A 223 -21.42 0.73 -6.89
CA ALA A 223 -20.52 1.03 -8.00
C ALA A 223 -19.47 -0.08 -8.21
N LEU A 224 -18.88 -0.59 -7.12
CA LEU A 224 -17.92 -1.70 -7.18
C LEU A 224 -18.58 -3.01 -7.64
N LEU A 225 -19.76 -3.35 -7.10
CA LEU A 225 -20.50 -4.54 -7.52
C LEU A 225 -20.95 -4.46 -8.98
N ALA A 226 -21.26 -3.27 -9.48
CA ALA A 226 -21.58 -3.05 -10.89
C ALA A 226 -20.37 -3.21 -11.83
N ALA A 227 -19.14 -3.20 -11.31
CA ALA A 227 -17.92 -3.46 -12.06
C ALA A 227 -17.46 -4.94 -12.02
N LEU A 228 -17.96 -5.73 -11.05
CA LEU A 228 -17.59 -7.14 -10.88
C LEU A 228 -17.77 -8.00 -12.14
N PRO A 229 -18.88 -7.93 -12.90
CA PRO A 229 -19.05 -8.80 -14.07
C PRO A 229 -17.98 -8.58 -15.14
N SER A 230 -17.61 -7.33 -15.40
CA SER A 230 -16.55 -6.97 -16.34
C SER A 230 -15.19 -7.45 -15.85
N ILE A 231 -14.92 -7.29 -14.54
CA ILE A 231 -13.69 -7.79 -13.91
C ILE A 231 -13.63 -9.33 -13.99
N ALA A 232 -14.73 -10.03 -13.71
CA ALA A 232 -14.79 -11.49 -13.72
C ALA A 232 -14.47 -12.07 -15.10
N ASN A 233 -14.92 -11.44 -16.18
CA ASN A 233 -14.58 -11.86 -17.55
C ASN A 233 -13.08 -11.75 -17.82
N VAL A 234 -12.44 -10.68 -17.36
CA VAL A 234 -10.99 -10.50 -17.50
C VAL A 234 -10.25 -11.50 -16.64
N THR A 235 -10.65 -11.67 -15.38
CA THR A 235 -10.05 -12.65 -14.48
C THR A 235 -10.18 -14.07 -15.03
N ALA A 236 -11.30 -14.43 -15.64
CA ALA A 236 -11.46 -15.73 -16.29
C ALA A 236 -10.47 -15.92 -17.45
N LEU A 237 -10.26 -14.88 -18.26
CA LEU A 237 -9.27 -14.91 -19.35
C LEU A 237 -7.83 -15.03 -18.82
N THR A 238 -7.49 -14.29 -17.75
CA THR A 238 -6.16 -14.37 -17.14
C THR A 238 -5.92 -15.73 -16.50
N LEU A 239 -6.91 -16.30 -15.81
CA LEU A 239 -6.82 -17.65 -15.23
C LEU A 239 -6.70 -18.74 -16.30
N LEU A 240 -7.34 -18.56 -17.46
CA LEU A 240 -7.17 -19.48 -18.59
C LEU A 240 -5.74 -19.43 -19.13
N LEU A 241 -5.18 -18.23 -19.31
CA LEU A 241 -3.78 -18.07 -19.72
C LEU A 241 -2.84 -18.71 -18.69
N TRP A 242 -3.06 -18.45 -17.40
CA TRP A 242 -2.28 -19.04 -16.33
C TRP A 242 -2.40 -20.56 -16.27
N THR A 243 -3.56 -21.12 -16.58
CA THR A 243 -3.77 -22.57 -16.66
C THR A 243 -2.89 -23.22 -17.74
N ILE A 244 -2.73 -22.57 -18.90
CA ILE A 244 -1.83 -23.05 -19.95
C ILE A 244 -0.38 -23.10 -19.44
N PHE A 245 0.07 -22.02 -18.79
CA PHE A 245 1.40 -21.98 -18.18
C PHE A 245 1.57 -22.98 -17.04
N ALA A 246 0.54 -23.20 -16.23
CA ALA A 246 0.56 -24.17 -15.13
C ALA A 246 0.71 -25.60 -15.64
N ILE A 247 -0.08 -25.99 -16.65
CA ILE A 247 0.04 -27.33 -17.27
C ILE A 247 1.42 -27.51 -17.89
N LEU A 248 1.91 -26.49 -18.61
CA LEU A 248 3.27 -26.51 -19.16
C LEU A 248 4.32 -26.66 -18.05
N GLY A 249 4.22 -25.88 -16.98
CA GLY A 249 5.14 -25.92 -15.83
C GLY A 249 5.16 -27.29 -15.14
N VAL A 250 3.99 -27.87 -14.87
CA VAL A 250 3.89 -29.23 -14.30
C VAL A 250 4.53 -30.27 -15.23
N SER A 251 4.34 -30.15 -16.55
CA SER A 251 4.94 -31.09 -17.49
C SER A 251 6.47 -30.96 -17.61
N LEU A 252 7.02 -29.77 -17.34
CA LEU A 252 8.46 -29.50 -17.41
C LEU A 252 9.19 -29.78 -16.08
N PHE A 253 8.58 -29.47 -14.93
CA PHE A 253 9.29 -29.34 -13.65
C PHE A 253 8.76 -30.25 -12.52
N LYS A 254 7.82 -31.16 -12.80
CA LYS A 254 7.32 -32.10 -11.79
C LYS A 254 8.46 -32.91 -11.14
N GLY A 255 8.55 -32.88 -9.82
CA GLY A 255 9.52 -33.61 -9.02
C GLY A 255 10.97 -33.13 -9.15
N THR A 256 11.24 -31.99 -9.82
CA THR A 256 12.61 -31.49 -10.04
C THR A 256 13.00 -30.30 -9.16
N LEU A 257 12.05 -29.67 -8.46
CA LEU A 257 12.24 -28.40 -7.75
C LEU A 257 12.25 -28.55 -6.22
N SER A 258 12.24 -29.78 -5.73
CA SER A 258 12.29 -30.05 -4.29
C SER A 258 13.74 -30.21 -3.82
N SER A 259 14.01 -29.81 -2.58
CA SER A 259 15.28 -30.08 -1.91
C SER A 259 15.04 -30.65 -0.52
N CYS A 260 16.10 -31.22 0.06
CA CYS A 260 16.09 -31.56 1.48
C CYS A 260 16.30 -30.29 2.31
N THR A 261 15.79 -30.28 3.55
CA THR A 261 16.13 -29.25 4.54
C THR A 261 17.62 -29.24 4.89
N ASP A 262 18.31 -30.37 4.72
CA ASP A 262 19.76 -30.48 4.89
C ASP A 262 20.48 -30.17 3.56
N PRO A 263 21.27 -29.08 3.48
CA PRO A 263 21.94 -28.66 2.24
C PRO A 263 23.03 -29.65 1.78
N SER A 264 23.50 -30.55 2.66
CA SER A 264 24.48 -31.57 2.29
C SER A 264 23.89 -32.76 1.52
N VAL A 265 22.56 -32.86 1.45
CA VAL A 265 21.85 -34.01 0.87
C VAL A 265 21.24 -33.65 -0.49
N GLU A 266 21.81 -34.22 -1.55
CA GLU A 266 21.36 -33.96 -2.93
C GLU A 266 20.24 -34.87 -3.45
N THR A 267 19.91 -35.97 -2.76
CA THR A 267 18.95 -36.97 -3.25
C THR A 267 17.83 -37.20 -2.26
N LYS A 268 16.61 -37.40 -2.76
CA LYS A 268 15.44 -37.69 -1.92
C LYS A 268 15.60 -38.94 -1.05
N ALA A 269 16.21 -39.99 -1.60
CA ALA A 269 16.43 -41.24 -0.88
C ALA A 269 17.37 -41.08 0.34
N ALA A 270 18.29 -40.11 0.29
CA ALA A 270 19.20 -39.81 1.39
C ALA A 270 18.63 -38.77 2.39
N CYS A 271 17.50 -38.13 2.07
CA CYS A 271 16.81 -37.17 2.92
C CYS A 271 15.93 -37.88 3.96
N ASN A 272 16.58 -38.57 4.91
CA ASN A 272 15.93 -39.22 6.04
C ASN A 272 16.77 -39.05 7.31
N GLY A 273 16.11 -39.07 8.47
CA GLY A 273 16.71 -38.85 9.79
C GLY A 273 16.70 -37.39 10.22
N THR A 274 17.61 -37.02 11.11
CA THR A 274 17.74 -35.65 11.65
C THR A 274 19.11 -35.08 11.29
N PHE A 275 19.17 -33.76 11.12
CA PHE A 275 20.43 -33.03 10.94
C PHE A 275 20.53 -31.90 11.97
N THR A 276 21.76 -31.48 12.26
CA THR A 276 22.03 -30.34 13.13
C THR A 276 22.14 -29.09 12.26
N GLY A 277 21.22 -28.15 12.43
CA GLY A 277 21.24 -26.87 11.72
C GLY A 277 22.38 -25.96 12.20
N GLU A 278 22.60 -24.86 11.48
CA GLU A 278 23.65 -23.87 11.82
C GLU A 278 23.46 -23.25 13.23
N ASP A 279 22.21 -23.20 13.70
CA ASP A 279 21.85 -22.73 15.05
C ASP A 279 22.08 -23.79 16.16
N GLY A 280 22.59 -24.97 15.81
CA GLY A 280 22.80 -26.10 16.73
C GLY A 280 21.52 -26.84 17.12
N SER A 281 20.37 -26.49 16.55
CA SER A 281 19.10 -27.20 16.73
C SER A 281 19.07 -28.49 15.89
N VAL A 282 18.53 -29.57 16.47
CA VAL A 282 18.31 -30.83 15.76
C VAL A 282 16.96 -30.76 15.07
N VAL A 283 16.96 -30.78 13.73
CA VAL A 283 15.76 -30.67 12.89
C VAL A 283 15.60 -31.95 12.07
N ALA A 284 14.37 -32.40 11.86
CA ALA A 284 14.08 -33.53 10.99
C ALA A 284 14.40 -33.18 9.52
N ARG A 285 14.98 -34.13 8.78
CA ARG A 285 15.18 -33.99 7.35
C ARG A 285 13.85 -34.19 6.63
N GLU A 286 13.37 -33.14 5.99
CA GLU A 286 12.15 -33.17 5.21
C GLU A 286 12.45 -32.82 3.76
N TRP A 287 11.80 -33.54 2.84
CA TRP A 287 11.89 -33.30 1.40
C TRP A 287 10.68 -32.52 0.93
N GLY A 288 10.87 -31.32 0.42
CA GLY A 288 9.78 -30.44 0.01
C GLY A 288 10.16 -29.45 -1.08
N PRO A 289 9.17 -28.77 -1.68
CA PRO A 289 9.41 -27.70 -2.64
C PRO A 289 10.13 -26.54 -1.95
N THR A 290 11.09 -25.92 -2.63
CA THR A 290 11.89 -24.81 -2.09
C THR A 290 11.18 -23.47 -2.28
N ALA A 291 11.32 -22.86 -3.46
CA ALA A 291 10.73 -21.57 -3.81
C ALA A 291 9.54 -21.71 -4.77
N ALA A 292 9.48 -22.80 -5.53
CA ALA A 292 8.48 -23.04 -6.57
C ALA A 292 7.95 -24.48 -6.49
N ASP A 293 6.63 -24.63 -6.48
CA ASP A 293 5.95 -25.92 -6.54
C ASP A 293 5.25 -26.09 -7.89
N PHE A 294 5.67 -27.11 -8.66
CA PHE A 294 5.06 -27.54 -9.91
C PHE A 294 4.72 -29.04 -9.91
N ASP A 295 4.59 -29.67 -8.74
CA ASP A 295 4.26 -31.10 -8.62
C ASP A 295 2.78 -31.36 -8.90
N SER A 296 1.93 -30.37 -8.65
CA SER A 296 0.49 -30.43 -8.86
C SER A 296 -0.03 -29.17 -9.56
N TYR A 297 -1.19 -29.28 -10.23
CA TYR A 297 -1.83 -28.12 -10.87
C TYR A 297 -2.16 -26.99 -9.86
N PRO A 298 -2.73 -27.27 -8.66
CA PRO A 298 -2.95 -26.23 -7.66
C PRO A 298 -1.66 -25.59 -7.14
N GLY A 299 -0.60 -26.39 -6.93
CA GLY A 299 0.72 -25.90 -6.54
C GLY A 299 1.32 -24.97 -7.61
N ALA A 300 1.30 -25.41 -8.87
CA ALA A 300 1.74 -24.61 -10.00
C ALA A 300 0.94 -23.31 -10.13
N MET A 301 -0.37 -23.36 -9.88
CA MET A 301 -1.20 -22.16 -9.93
C MET A 301 -0.87 -21.19 -8.79
N LEU A 302 -0.54 -21.69 -7.60
CA LEU A 302 -0.09 -20.85 -6.49
C LEU A 302 1.28 -20.20 -6.79
N THR A 303 2.22 -20.98 -7.32
CA THR A 303 3.55 -20.50 -7.72
C THR A 303 3.45 -19.41 -8.78
N LEU A 304 2.65 -19.62 -9.83
CA LEU A 304 2.41 -18.62 -10.87
C LEU A 304 1.65 -17.40 -10.33
N PHE A 305 0.73 -17.57 -9.38
CA PHE A 305 0.08 -16.45 -8.71
C PHE A 305 1.09 -15.59 -7.94
N GLN A 306 1.96 -16.22 -7.14
CA GLN A 306 3.04 -15.51 -6.43
C GLN A 306 3.97 -14.80 -7.42
N ALA A 307 4.44 -15.49 -8.47
CA ALA A 307 5.26 -14.89 -9.51
C ALA A 307 4.56 -13.72 -10.23
N SER A 308 3.23 -13.77 -10.38
CA SER A 308 2.46 -12.69 -11.00
C SER A 308 2.42 -11.40 -10.18
N THR A 309 2.64 -11.49 -8.86
CA THR A 309 2.78 -10.32 -7.99
C THR A 309 4.12 -9.60 -8.15
N LEU A 310 5.03 -10.15 -8.97
CA LEU A 310 6.41 -9.68 -9.15
C LEU A 310 7.22 -9.69 -7.85
N SER A 311 6.87 -10.56 -6.91
CA SER A 311 7.64 -10.79 -5.68
C SER A 311 8.18 -12.21 -5.66
N ALA A 312 9.45 -12.36 -5.27
CA ALA A 312 10.16 -13.64 -5.16
C ALA A 312 10.21 -14.47 -6.47
N TRP A 313 9.82 -13.89 -7.60
CA TRP A 313 9.78 -14.60 -8.88
C TRP A 313 11.18 -14.88 -9.41
N ALA A 314 12.16 -14.04 -9.06
CA ALA A 314 13.56 -14.24 -9.43
C ALA A 314 14.17 -15.43 -8.68
N GLU A 315 13.79 -15.63 -7.41
CA GLU A 315 14.16 -16.83 -6.64
C GLU A 315 13.60 -18.10 -7.27
N MET A 316 12.30 -18.08 -7.62
CA MET A 316 11.66 -19.18 -8.34
C MET A 316 12.39 -19.47 -9.66
N ALA A 317 12.74 -18.44 -10.43
CA ALA A 317 13.49 -18.59 -11.67
C ALA A 317 14.87 -19.24 -11.46
N ARG A 318 15.59 -18.88 -10.39
CA ARG A 318 16.90 -19.46 -10.05
C ARG A 318 16.80 -20.93 -9.67
N VAL A 319 15.85 -21.28 -8.81
CA VAL A 319 15.58 -22.69 -8.46
C VAL A 319 15.22 -23.50 -9.72
N MET A 320 14.42 -22.93 -10.62
CA MET A 320 14.05 -23.58 -11.88
C MET A 320 15.21 -23.71 -12.86
N MET A 321 16.11 -22.73 -12.90
CA MET A 321 17.37 -22.84 -13.66
C MET A 321 18.24 -23.95 -13.08
N ALA A 322 18.35 -24.07 -11.76
CA ALA A 322 19.15 -25.08 -11.07
C ALA A 322 18.57 -26.51 -11.10
N ALA A 323 17.39 -26.72 -11.70
CA ALA A 323 16.76 -28.02 -11.81
C ALA A 323 17.60 -29.02 -12.64
N ARG A 324 17.87 -30.21 -12.07
CA ARG A 324 18.71 -31.26 -12.68
C ARG A 324 17.95 -32.48 -13.17
N GLY A 325 16.91 -32.88 -12.44
CA GLY A 325 16.16 -34.10 -12.72
C GLY A 325 15.21 -34.45 -11.58
N VAL A 326 14.46 -35.54 -11.74
CA VAL A 326 13.46 -35.98 -10.75
C VAL A 326 14.16 -36.49 -9.49
N ASP A 327 13.65 -36.11 -8.31
CA ASP A 327 14.13 -36.50 -6.97
C ASP A 327 15.60 -36.10 -6.67
N LEU A 328 16.13 -35.12 -7.42
CA LEU A 328 17.44 -34.53 -7.24
C LEU A 328 17.29 -33.08 -6.80
N ALA A 329 18.08 -32.68 -5.80
CA ALA A 329 18.09 -31.31 -5.34
C ALA A 329 18.60 -30.36 -6.45
N PRO A 330 18.00 -29.18 -6.61
CA PRO A 330 18.47 -28.19 -7.56
C PRO A 330 19.87 -27.69 -7.13
N SER A 331 20.83 -27.74 -8.05
CA SER A 331 22.21 -27.32 -7.77
C SER A 331 22.91 -26.80 -9.03
N GLY A 332 23.54 -25.62 -8.94
CA GLY A 332 24.37 -25.03 -10.00
C GLY A 332 23.61 -24.23 -11.08
N ASN A 333 24.35 -23.71 -12.05
CA ASN A 333 23.81 -22.97 -13.20
C ASN A 333 23.21 -23.94 -14.22
N GLY A 334 21.96 -24.36 -14.02
CA GLY A 334 21.30 -25.26 -14.97
C GLY A 334 20.73 -24.55 -16.19
N SER A 335 19.68 -25.11 -16.80
CA SER A 335 19.35 -24.79 -18.18
C SER A 335 18.83 -23.35 -18.36
N PRO A 336 19.35 -22.58 -19.34
CA PRO A 336 18.83 -21.23 -19.62
C PRO A 336 17.39 -21.27 -20.16
N PHE A 337 16.90 -22.45 -20.55
CA PHE A 337 15.52 -22.64 -21.01
C PHE A 337 14.50 -22.43 -19.89
N SER A 338 14.83 -22.79 -18.64
CA SER A 338 13.97 -22.56 -17.47
C SER A 338 13.73 -21.06 -17.23
N LEU A 339 14.76 -20.23 -17.47
CA LEU A 339 14.64 -18.78 -17.40
C LEU A 339 13.69 -18.25 -18.47
N VAL A 340 13.76 -18.79 -19.69
CA VAL A 340 12.86 -18.38 -20.78
C VAL A 340 11.40 -18.66 -20.41
N TYR A 341 11.12 -19.83 -19.81
CA TYR A 341 9.78 -20.14 -19.32
C TYR A 341 9.30 -19.09 -18.30
N MET A 342 10.06 -18.85 -17.23
CA MET A 342 9.64 -17.92 -16.17
C MET A 342 9.59 -16.47 -16.65
N ALA A 343 10.60 -16.01 -17.40
CA ALA A 343 10.61 -14.67 -17.98
C ALA A 343 9.45 -14.45 -18.96
N SER A 344 9.10 -15.47 -19.76
CA SER A 344 7.92 -15.39 -20.63
C SER A 344 6.62 -15.27 -19.85
N PHE A 345 6.49 -15.96 -18.71
CA PHE A 345 5.34 -15.81 -17.82
C PHE A 345 5.30 -14.44 -17.14
N VAL A 346 6.44 -13.87 -16.72
CA VAL A 346 6.46 -12.52 -16.15
C VAL A 346 6.06 -11.47 -17.20
N VAL A 347 6.63 -11.53 -18.40
CA VAL A 347 6.32 -10.56 -19.46
C VAL A 347 4.89 -10.73 -20.01
N VAL A 348 4.46 -11.98 -20.30
CA VAL A 348 3.17 -12.26 -20.96
C VAL A 348 2.05 -12.55 -19.96
N GLY A 349 2.35 -13.17 -18.82
CA GLY A 349 1.38 -13.64 -17.84
C GLY A 349 1.10 -12.66 -16.70
N SER A 350 2.03 -11.78 -16.33
CA SER A 350 1.82 -10.78 -15.26
C SER A 350 1.67 -9.36 -15.81
N TRP A 351 2.62 -8.90 -16.65
CA TRP A 351 2.52 -7.54 -17.21
C TRP A 351 1.30 -7.39 -18.11
N LEU A 352 1.12 -8.22 -19.14
CA LEU A 352 -0.06 -8.13 -20.02
C LEU A 352 -1.39 -8.26 -19.26
N CYS A 353 -1.47 -9.15 -18.27
CA CYS A 353 -2.67 -9.34 -17.45
C CYS A 353 -3.02 -8.10 -16.63
N LEU A 354 -2.02 -7.44 -16.03
CA LEU A 354 -2.20 -6.17 -15.32
C LEU A 354 -2.69 -5.07 -16.28
N GLN A 355 -2.16 -5.03 -17.51
CA GLN A 355 -2.61 -4.07 -18.53
C GLN A 355 -4.05 -4.32 -18.96
N LEU A 356 -4.44 -5.59 -19.17
CA LEU A 356 -5.81 -5.95 -19.53
C LEU A 356 -6.79 -5.61 -18.41
N PHE A 357 -6.46 -5.97 -17.18
CA PHE A 357 -7.29 -5.68 -16.00
C PHE A 357 -7.50 -4.19 -15.82
N THR A 358 -6.40 -3.41 -15.83
CA THR A 358 -6.48 -1.96 -15.67
C THR A 358 -7.27 -1.30 -16.80
N GLY A 359 -7.09 -1.76 -18.04
CA GLY A 359 -7.85 -1.27 -19.19
C GLY A 359 -9.37 -1.49 -19.05
N VAL A 360 -9.81 -2.67 -18.62
CA VAL A 360 -11.24 -2.95 -18.43
C VAL A 360 -11.82 -2.23 -17.22
N VAL A 361 -11.06 -2.08 -16.13
CA VAL A 361 -11.49 -1.30 -14.98
C VAL A 361 -11.66 0.17 -15.35
N ILE A 362 -10.72 0.75 -16.10
CA ILE A 362 -10.82 2.14 -16.58
C ILE A 362 -12.00 2.29 -17.52
N ASP A 363 -12.21 1.39 -18.48
CA ASP A 363 -13.36 1.41 -19.38
C ASP A 363 -14.67 1.34 -18.59
N ARG A 364 -14.79 0.40 -17.64
CA ARG A 364 -16.01 0.26 -16.83
C ARG A 364 -16.25 1.48 -15.93
N PHE A 365 -15.20 2.04 -15.36
CA PHE A 365 -15.29 3.26 -14.57
C PHE A 365 -15.65 4.48 -15.43
N SER A 366 -15.13 4.55 -16.65
CA SER A 366 -15.47 5.61 -17.62
C SER A 366 -16.92 5.54 -18.06
N GLN A 367 -17.44 4.33 -18.33
CA GLN A 367 -18.84 4.09 -18.65
C GLN A 367 -19.75 4.49 -17.48
N LEU A 368 -19.40 4.05 -16.27
CA LEU A 368 -20.15 4.42 -15.07
C LEU A 368 -20.15 5.93 -14.83
N ARG A 369 -19.03 6.61 -15.13
CA ARG A 369 -18.92 8.07 -15.05
C ARG A 369 -19.81 8.78 -16.07
N ARG A 370 -19.94 8.24 -17.30
CA ARG A 370 -20.83 8.76 -18.36
C ARG A 370 -22.30 8.57 -18.00
N GLU A 371 -22.68 7.39 -17.52
CA GLU A 371 -24.07 7.09 -17.11
C GLU A 371 -24.52 7.93 -15.90
N LEU A 372 -23.59 8.34 -15.03
CA LEU A 372 -23.86 9.06 -13.78
C LEU A 372 -23.45 10.56 -13.81
N ASP A 373 -23.24 11.16 -14.99
CA ASP A 373 -22.95 12.60 -15.17
C ASP A 373 -21.70 13.11 -14.40
N GLY A 374 -20.75 12.22 -14.06
CA GLY A 374 -19.64 12.55 -13.16
C GLY A 374 -20.04 12.88 -11.72
N SER A 375 -21.32 12.67 -11.37
CA SER A 375 -21.89 12.85 -10.02
C SER A 375 -22.03 11.55 -9.23
N ALA A 376 -21.51 10.44 -9.76
CA ALA A 376 -21.62 9.08 -9.21
C ALA A 376 -21.31 8.97 -7.70
N PHE A 377 -20.30 9.71 -7.23
CA PHE A 377 -19.86 9.73 -5.83
C PHE A 377 -20.27 11.00 -5.08
N GLN A 378 -21.07 11.86 -5.70
CA GLN A 378 -21.49 13.14 -5.13
C GLN A 378 -22.95 13.09 -4.71
N THR A 379 -23.23 13.54 -3.49
CA THR A 379 -24.60 13.84 -3.06
C THR A 379 -25.13 15.05 -3.83
N GLU A 380 -26.47 15.20 -3.91
CA GLU A 380 -27.11 16.31 -4.64
C GLU A 380 -26.65 17.69 -4.14
N LYS A 381 -26.37 17.83 -2.84
CA LYS A 381 -25.79 19.04 -2.25
C LYS A 381 -24.38 19.32 -2.75
N GLN A 382 -23.53 18.29 -2.82
CA GLN A 382 -22.15 18.41 -3.32
C GLN A 382 -22.12 18.79 -4.80
N ARG A 383 -23.04 18.25 -5.62
CA ARG A 383 -23.19 18.61 -7.04
C ARG A 383 -23.49 20.10 -7.23
N ARG A 384 -24.45 20.65 -6.48
CA ARG A 384 -24.81 22.08 -6.55
C ARG A 384 -23.64 22.98 -6.17
N TRP A 385 -22.96 22.67 -5.08
CA TRP A 385 -21.80 23.45 -4.63
C TRP A 385 -20.64 23.42 -5.64
N ALA A 386 -20.35 22.26 -6.22
CA ALA A 386 -19.32 22.13 -7.26
C ALA A 386 -19.62 23.02 -8.47
N ASN A 387 -20.88 23.05 -8.92
CA ASN A 387 -21.34 23.91 -10.01
C ASN A 387 -21.23 25.39 -9.67
N THR A 388 -21.67 25.81 -8.48
CA THR A 388 -21.54 27.20 -8.02
C THR A 388 -20.08 27.67 -8.04
N ARG A 389 -19.14 26.80 -7.65
CA ARG A 389 -17.74 27.19 -7.60
C ARG A 389 -17.02 27.12 -8.95
N LYS A 390 -17.53 26.33 -9.92
CA LYS A 390 -17.11 26.45 -11.33
C LYS A 390 -17.49 27.82 -11.89
N LEU A 391 -18.72 28.28 -11.62
CA LEU A 391 -19.19 29.60 -12.03
C LEU A 391 -18.39 30.73 -11.39
N LEU A 392 -18.12 30.66 -10.08
CA LEU A 392 -17.31 31.67 -9.39
C LEU A 392 -15.87 31.78 -9.93
N ARG A 393 -15.28 30.67 -10.40
CA ARG A 393 -13.94 30.70 -11.03
C ARG A 393 -13.95 31.29 -12.44
N ALA A 394 -15.06 31.18 -13.17
CA ALA A 394 -15.20 31.81 -14.48
C ALA A 394 -15.26 33.34 -14.39
N VAL A 395 -15.72 33.86 -13.25
CA VAL A 395 -15.74 35.31 -12.95
C VAL A 395 -14.41 35.67 -12.28
N ASN A 396 -13.38 35.93 -13.08
CA ASN A 396 -12.01 36.17 -12.60
C ASN A 396 -11.89 37.54 -11.88
N LEU A 397 -12.32 37.60 -10.60
CA LEU A 397 -12.23 38.81 -9.77
C LEU A 397 -10.85 38.89 -9.10
N GLU A 398 -9.95 39.67 -9.68
CA GLU A 398 -8.69 40.03 -9.02
C GLU A 398 -8.91 41.17 -8.03
N VAL A 399 -8.69 40.89 -6.75
CA VAL A 399 -8.70 41.90 -5.70
C VAL A 399 -7.32 42.54 -5.65
N ARG A 400 -7.19 43.77 -6.17
CA ARG A 400 -6.00 44.61 -5.97
C ARG A 400 -6.05 45.26 -4.59
N ASN A 401 -4.91 45.34 -3.90
CA ASN A 401 -4.80 46.08 -2.65
C ASN A 401 -4.55 47.56 -2.98
N ASP A 402 -5.31 48.46 -2.36
CA ASP A 402 -5.08 49.90 -2.50
C ASP A 402 -3.82 50.33 -1.71
N PRO A 403 -3.04 51.30 -2.21
CA PRO A 403 -1.85 51.77 -1.52
C PRO A 403 -2.22 52.43 -0.17
N PRO A 404 -1.54 52.07 0.93
CA PRO A 404 -1.89 52.56 2.26
C PRO A 404 -1.46 54.01 2.51
N ALA A 405 -2.12 54.67 3.47
CA ALA A 405 -1.76 56.00 3.95
C ALA A 405 -0.52 55.97 4.89
N GLY A 406 0.34 57.00 4.77
CA GLY A 406 1.55 57.19 5.59
C GLY A 406 2.87 56.87 4.86
N CYS A 407 3.93 57.65 5.10
CA CYS A 407 5.21 57.55 4.38
C CYS A 407 5.96 56.23 4.65
N LEU A 408 6.12 55.84 5.92
CA LEU A 408 6.80 54.60 6.32
C LEU A 408 6.06 53.35 5.80
N ARG A 409 4.73 53.37 5.93
CA ARG A 409 3.85 52.28 5.48
C ARG A 409 3.85 52.14 3.96
N ARG A 410 3.85 53.26 3.23
CA ARG A 410 3.93 53.27 1.76
C ARG A 410 5.30 52.84 1.26
N ALA A 411 6.40 53.20 1.95
CA ALA A 411 7.73 52.70 1.63
C ALA A 411 7.82 51.17 1.80
N ALA A 412 7.31 50.64 2.92
CA ALA A 412 7.24 49.19 3.16
C ALA A 412 6.36 48.48 2.12
N PHE A 413 5.21 49.06 1.77
CA PHE A 413 4.32 48.54 0.72
C PHE A 413 5.01 48.49 -0.65
N ASN A 414 5.70 49.56 -1.04
CA ASN A 414 6.46 49.61 -2.30
C ASN A 414 7.59 48.57 -2.36
N VAL A 415 8.23 48.28 -1.22
CA VAL A 415 9.26 47.24 -1.12
C VAL A 415 8.64 45.85 -1.25
N VAL A 416 7.53 45.59 -0.58
CA VAL A 416 6.84 44.28 -0.60
C VAL A 416 6.23 43.98 -1.97
N GLU A 417 5.67 44.97 -2.66
CA GLU A 417 5.12 44.80 -4.01
C GLU A 417 6.19 44.80 -5.12
N HIS A 418 7.45 45.07 -4.79
CA HIS A 418 8.51 45.10 -5.79
C HIS A 418 8.72 43.71 -6.41
N ALA A 419 8.87 43.67 -7.75
CA ALA A 419 8.96 42.43 -8.51
C ALA A 419 10.07 41.46 -8.06
N TRP A 420 11.13 41.98 -7.42
CA TRP A 420 12.27 41.19 -6.92
C TRP A 420 12.14 40.73 -5.47
N PHE A 421 11.20 41.29 -4.69
CA PHE A 421 11.08 40.99 -3.28
C PHE A 421 10.76 39.51 -3.03
N GLU A 422 9.73 39.00 -3.70
CA GLU A 422 9.38 37.58 -3.64
C GLU A 422 10.51 36.67 -4.16
N PRO A 423 11.11 36.85 -5.36
CA PRO A 423 12.32 36.12 -5.80
C PRO A 423 13.47 36.09 -4.79
N ALA A 424 13.77 37.21 -4.14
CA ALA A 424 14.83 37.30 -3.15
C ALA A 424 14.52 36.43 -1.92
N VAL A 425 13.29 36.50 -1.39
CA VAL A 425 12.85 35.65 -0.26
C VAL A 425 12.97 34.16 -0.60
N LEU A 426 12.58 33.75 -1.81
CA LEU A 426 12.75 32.37 -2.26
C LEU A 426 14.22 31.95 -2.30
N GLY A 427 15.12 32.80 -2.78
CA GLY A 427 16.56 32.56 -2.76
C GLY A 427 17.07 32.28 -1.34
N VAL A 428 16.60 33.05 -0.35
CA VAL A 428 16.93 32.84 1.06
C VAL A 428 16.36 31.51 1.59
N ILE A 429 15.13 31.14 1.22
CA ILE A 429 14.56 29.82 1.61
C ILE A 429 15.38 28.67 1.03
N LEU A 430 15.79 28.76 -0.24
CA LEU A 430 16.63 27.75 -0.90
C LEU A 430 18.00 27.64 -0.22
N ALA A 431 18.63 28.78 0.09
CA ALA A 431 19.90 28.82 0.80
C ALA A 431 19.79 28.21 2.22
N ASN A 432 18.72 28.53 2.95
CA ASN A 432 18.44 27.92 4.25
C ASN A 432 18.24 26.40 4.14
N THR A 433 17.50 25.94 3.13
CA THR A 433 17.26 24.51 2.90
C THR A 433 18.57 23.78 2.58
N LEU A 434 19.43 24.37 1.74
CA LEU A 434 20.76 23.83 1.46
C LEU A 434 21.60 23.74 2.74
N ALA A 435 21.60 24.78 3.58
CA ALA A 435 22.31 24.76 4.85
C ALA A 435 21.85 23.61 5.77
N MET A 436 20.54 23.29 5.80
CA MET A 436 20.03 22.15 6.55
C MET A 436 20.54 20.80 6.02
N THR A 437 20.76 20.66 4.71
CA THR A 437 21.30 19.42 4.12
C THR A 437 22.80 19.20 4.36
N LEU A 438 23.52 20.22 4.82
CA LEU A 438 24.97 20.14 5.07
C LEU A 438 25.34 19.63 6.48
N GLN A 439 24.34 19.32 7.32
CA GLN A 439 24.56 18.72 8.64
C GLN A 439 24.91 17.24 8.50
N TYR A 440 25.99 16.79 9.17
CA TYR A 440 26.39 15.38 9.17
C TYR A 440 26.85 14.92 10.57
N TYR A 441 26.79 13.61 10.80
CA TYR A 441 27.21 13.01 12.06
C TYR A 441 28.73 13.11 12.25
N GLY A 442 29.20 13.53 13.44
CA GLY A 442 30.62 13.68 13.73
C GLY A 442 31.26 14.96 13.15
N GLN A 443 30.46 15.95 12.76
CA GLN A 443 30.97 17.23 12.25
C GLN A 443 31.82 18.01 13.27
N SER A 444 32.78 18.78 12.77
CA SER A 444 33.66 19.58 13.62
C SER A 444 32.86 20.62 14.42
N PRO A 445 33.26 20.96 15.66
CA PRO A 445 32.58 21.98 16.47
C PRO A 445 32.47 23.33 15.75
N ALA A 446 33.47 23.69 14.94
CA ALA A 446 33.47 24.91 14.14
C ALA A 446 32.40 24.88 13.02
N TRP A 447 32.23 23.74 12.34
CA TRP A 447 31.18 23.58 11.33
C TRP A 447 29.78 23.60 11.94
N ALA A 448 29.61 22.94 13.09
CA ALA A 448 28.37 22.98 13.85
C ALA A 448 27.99 24.42 14.24
N ALA A 449 28.95 25.18 14.77
CA ALA A 449 28.73 26.59 15.14
C ALA A 449 28.44 27.48 13.91
N ALA A 450 29.07 27.22 12.77
CA ALA A 450 28.81 27.96 11.53
C ALA A 450 27.38 27.72 11.01
N LEU A 451 26.92 26.47 11.00
CA LEU A 451 25.55 26.12 10.61
C LEU A 451 24.50 26.68 11.60
N GLU A 452 24.81 26.67 12.90
CA GLU A 452 23.96 27.30 13.92
C GLU A 452 23.90 28.83 13.72
N THR A 453 25.02 29.47 13.41
CA THR A 453 25.07 30.91 13.10
C THR A 453 24.24 31.23 11.85
N ALA A 454 24.32 30.39 10.81
CA ALA A 454 23.51 30.55 9.61
C ALA A 454 22.00 30.44 9.91
N ASP A 455 21.59 29.49 10.77
CA ASP A 455 20.21 29.35 11.22
C ASP A 455 19.66 30.62 11.89
N TRP A 456 20.48 31.29 12.71
CA TRP A 456 20.13 32.57 13.33
C TRP A 456 19.97 33.70 12.31
N VAL A 457 20.87 33.77 11.33
CA VAL A 457 20.80 34.76 10.24
C VAL A 457 19.53 34.56 9.42
N PHE A 458 19.22 33.32 9.02
CA PHE A 458 18.01 33.02 8.26
C PHE A 458 16.74 33.34 9.05
N LEU A 459 16.68 33.00 10.34
CA LEU A 459 15.55 33.38 11.20
C LEU A 459 15.38 34.91 11.24
N GLY A 460 16.48 35.66 11.37
CA GLY A 460 16.46 37.13 11.33
C GLY A 460 15.89 37.69 10.02
N ILE A 461 16.32 37.15 8.88
CA ILE A 461 15.82 37.57 7.56
C ILE A 461 14.32 37.30 7.41
N PHE A 462 13.85 36.13 7.85
CA PHE A 462 12.43 35.79 7.77
C PHE A 462 11.56 36.62 8.72
N THR A 463 12.08 36.98 9.89
CA THR A 463 11.41 37.92 10.79
C THR A 463 11.33 39.32 10.17
N ALA A 464 12.40 39.79 9.52
CA ALA A 464 12.39 41.07 8.81
C ALA A 464 11.37 41.07 7.65
N GLU A 465 11.30 39.97 6.88
CA GLU A 465 10.30 39.78 5.83
C GLU A 465 8.87 39.87 6.38
N ALA A 466 8.56 39.11 7.44
CA ALA A 466 7.23 39.11 8.04
C ALA A 466 6.86 40.50 8.62
N CYS A 467 7.81 41.19 9.25
CA CYS A 467 7.62 42.57 9.71
C CYS A 467 7.34 43.52 8.54
N LEU A 468 8.08 43.44 7.44
CA LEU A 468 7.86 44.28 6.25
C LEU A 468 6.47 44.01 5.63
N LYS A 469 6.07 42.74 5.51
CA LYS A 469 4.73 42.37 5.02
C LYS A 469 3.61 42.84 5.95
N LEU A 470 3.80 42.72 7.26
CA LEU A 470 2.82 43.15 8.26
C LEU A 470 2.67 44.68 8.28
N LEU A 471 3.77 45.42 8.13
CA LEU A 471 3.76 46.89 8.03
C LEU A 471 3.14 47.36 6.72
N GLY A 472 3.57 46.83 5.57
CA GLY A 472 3.09 47.24 4.24
C GLY A 472 1.61 46.94 4.01
N LEU A 473 1.20 45.68 4.18
CA LEU A 473 -0.18 45.24 3.91
C LEU A 473 -1.14 45.57 5.07
N GLY A 474 -0.62 45.65 6.30
CA GLY A 474 -1.40 45.75 7.52
C GLY A 474 -1.89 44.39 8.03
N PRO A 475 -2.23 44.26 9.33
CA PRO A 475 -2.55 42.97 9.95
C PRO A 475 -3.78 42.28 9.33
N ALA A 476 -4.82 43.05 9.03
CA ALA A 476 -6.07 42.52 8.49
C ALA A 476 -5.90 41.86 7.11
N VAL A 477 -5.08 42.46 6.25
CA VAL A 477 -4.77 41.91 4.91
C VAL A 477 -3.76 40.77 5.01
N TYR A 478 -2.75 40.92 5.88
CA TYR A 478 -1.73 39.92 6.11
C TYR A 478 -2.31 38.57 6.58
N PHE A 479 -3.16 38.56 7.61
CA PHE A 479 -3.77 37.33 8.14
C PHE A 479 -4.94 36.80 7.30
N LYS A 480 -5.46 37.59 6.35
CA LYS A 480 -6.46 37.11 5.38
C LYS A 480 -5.86 36.14 4.37
N ASP A 481 -4.58 36.34 4.02
CA ASP A 481 -3.83 35.38 3.22
C ASP A 481 -3.36 34.21 4.10
N ARG A 482 -3.84 33.01 3.78
CA ARG A 482 -3.51 31.77 4.51
C ARG A 482 -2.01 31.45 4.46
N TRP A 483 -1.31 31.85 3.40
CA TRP A 483 0.13 31.60 3.27
C TRP A 483 0.94 32.51 4.18
N ASN A 484 0.61 33.80 4.24
CA ASN A 484 1.22 34.72 5.20
C ASN A 484 0.93 34.30 6.65
N ALA A 485 -0.30 33.86 6.96
CA ALA A 485 -0.64 33.33 8.28
C ALA A 485 0.16 32.06 8.64
N PHE A 486 0.38 31.17 7.67
CA PHE A 486 1.24 29.99 7.82
C PHE A 486 2.71 30.39 8.08
N ASP A 487 3.26 31.32 7.30
CA ASP A 487 4.64 31.80 7.46
C ASP A 487 4.87 32.41 8.85
N ALA A 488 3.89 33.18 9.36
CA ALA A 488 3.88 33.70 10.72
C ALA A 488 3.81 32.60 11.78
N ALA A 489 2.97 31.58 11.59
CA ALA A 489 2.91 30.43 12.51
C ALA A 489 4.26 29.68 12.56
N VAL A 490 4.93 29.48 11.42
CA VAL A 490 6.26 28.86 11.36
C VAL A 490 7.31 29.72 12.07
N LEU A 491 7.21 31.05 12.00
CA LEU A 491 8.07 31.95 12.80
C LEU A 491 7.82 31.79 14.29
N VAL A 492 6.56 31.77 14.73
CA VAL A 492 6.20 31.57 16.15
C VAL A 492 6.74 30.25 16.67
N VAL A 493 6.57 29.15 15.93
CA VAL A 493 7.10 27.84 16.30
C VAL A 493 8.64 27.85 16.32
N SER A 494 9.28 28.56 15.38
CA SER A 494 10.74 28.71 15.37
C SER A 494 11.25 29.42 16.63
N TYR A 495 10.58 30.50 17.06
CA TYR A 495 10.90 31.18 18.32
C TYR A 495 10.56 30.35 19.56
N ALA A 496 9.45 29.60 19.56
CA ALA A 496 9.10 28.70 20.65
C ALA A 496 10.15 27.59 20.84
N SER A 497 10.73 27.08 19.74
CA SER A 497 11.83 26.10 19.79
C SER A 497 13.13 26.65 20.40
N LEU A 498 13.28 27.97 20.50
CA LEU A 498 14.40 28.64 21.16
C LEU A 498 14.11 28.89 22.64
N ALA A 499 12.86 29.22 22.98
CA ALA A 499 12.44 29.44 24.35
C ALA A 499 12.43 28.16 25.21
N PHE A 500 12.22 26.99 24.59
CA PHE A 500 12.14 25.69 25.26
C PHE A 500 13.18 24.69 24.71
N PRO A 501 14.48 24.86 25.02
CA PRO A 501 15.54 24.00 24.49
C PRO A 501 15.55 22.59 25.09
N SER A 502 14.94 22.40 26.27
CA SER A 502 14.88 21.14 27.02
C SER A 502 13.44 20.84 27.50
N GLY A 503 13.07 19.55 27.54
CA GLY A 503 11.74 19.08 27.96
C GLY A 503 11.22 17.91 27.11
N THR A 504 10.12 17.29 27.54
CA THR A 504 9.47 16.13 26.88
C THR A 504 9.01 16.41 25.44
N GLY A 505 8.82 17.68 25.07
CA GLY A 505 8.49 18.11 23.70
C GLY A 505 9.67 18.63 22.87
N ALA A 506 10.89 18.71 23.44
CA ALA A 506 12.04 19.31 22.74
C ALA A 506 12.43 18.61 21.43
N PRO A 507 12.39 17.26 21.32
CA PRO A 507 12.64 16.59 20.04
C PRO A 507 11.61 16.97 18.97
N VAL A 508 10.34 17.11 19.35
CA VAL A 508 9.24 17.51 18.45
C VAL A 508 9.43 18.96 17.98
N LEU A 509 9.82 19.87 18.87
CA LEU A 509 10.15 21.26 18.53
C LEU A 509 11.36 21.37 17.59
N ARG A 510 12.33 20.46 17.68
CA ARG A 510 13.45 20.37 16.73
C ARG A 510 12.99 19.94 15.33
N VAL A 511 12.07 18.98 15.24
CA VAL A 511 11.47 18.56 13.96
C VAL A 511 10.74 19.72 13.29
N PHE A 512 10.06 20.59 14.05
CA PHE A 512 9.38 21.75 13.47
C PHE A 512 10.33 22.78 12.82
N ARG A 513 11.65 22.74 13.10
CA ARG A 513 12.64 23.55 12.37
C ARG A 513 12.73 23.15 10.89
N LEU A 514 12.41 21.88 10.56
CA LEU A 514 12.27 21.40 9.18
C LEU A 514 11.03 21.99 8.49
N GLY A 515 10.06 22.50 9.25
CA GLY A 515 8.89 23.22 8.74
C GLY A 515 9.25 24.49 7.94
N ARG A 516 10.49 25.00 8.08
CA ARG A 516 11.02 26.10 7.23
C ARG A 516 11.10 25.69 5.76
N VAL A 517 11.38 24.43 5.45
CA VAL A 517 11.40 23.89 4.08
C VAL A 517 10.01 23.92 3.45
N LEU A 518 8.94 23.82 4.25
CA LEU A 518 7.56 23.90 3.77
C LEU A 518 7.20 25.29 3.19
N ARG A 519 7.99 26.34 3.47
CA ARG A 519 7.81 27.65 2.84
C ARG A 519 8.06 27.62 1.33
N LEU A 520 8.83 26.64 0.84
CA LEU A 520 9.05 26.42 -0.59
C LEU A 520 7.75 26.05 -1.33
N VAL A 521 6.79 25.42 -0.62
CA VAL A 521 5.50 24.97 -1.17
C VAL A 521 4.68 26.15 -1.70
N ARG A 522 4.82 27.34 -1.10
CA ARG A 522 4.11 28.57 -1.51
C ARG A 522 4.33 28.93 -2.98
N ARG A 523 5.50 28.58 -3.55
CA ARG A 523 5.93 29.06 -4.87
C ARG A 523 5.95 27.99 -5.97
N ALA A 524 5.85 26.72 -5.59
CA ALA A 524 5.56 25.66 -6.54
C ALA A 524 4.13 25.85 -7.05
N ARG A 525 3.95 26.62 -8.14
CA ARG A 525 2.64 26.93 -8.74
C ARG A 525 1.81 25.66 -9.00
N THR A 526 2.47 24.58 -9.41
CA THR A 526 1.85 23.26 -9.59
C THR A 526 1.33 22.69 -8.26
N LEU A 527 2.14 22.71 -7.19
CA LEU A 527 1.70 22.31 -5.85
C LEU A 527 0.62 23.24 -5.30
N HIS A 528 0.70 24.54 -5.57
CA HIS A 528 -0.30 25.52 -5.15
C HIS A 528 -1.66 25.23 -5.79
N ASN A 529 -1.69 24.92 -7.09
CA ASN A 529 -2.91 24.52 -7.78
C ASN A 529 -3.45 23.19 -7.21
N LEU A 530 -2.59 22.23 -6.89
CA LEU A 530 -2.95 20.97 -6.24
C LEU A 530 -3.49 21.17 -4.80
N PHE A 531 -2.86 22.03 -3.99
CA PHE A 531 -3.33 22.34 -2.64
C PHE A 531 -4.59 23.19 -2.65
N GLN A 532 -4.74 24.08 -3.63
CA GLN A 532 -5.98 24.82 -3.84
C GLN A 532 -7.10 23.89 -4.26
N THR A 533 -6.89 22.95 -5.19
CA THR A 533 -7.90 21.95 -5.57
C THR A 533 -8.28 21.04 -4.38
N LEU A 534 -7.32 20.67 -3.52
CA LEU A 534 -7.56 19.98 -2.25
C LEU A 534 -8.34 20.84 -1.23
N GLY A 535 -8.01 22.12 -1.09
CA GLY A 535 -8.69 23.08 -0.22
C GLY A 535 -10.11 23.40 -0.70
N ILE A 536 -10.29 23.46 -2.01
CA ILE A 536 -11.55 23.49 -2.76
C ILE A 536 -12.34 22.22 -2.44
N MET A 537 -11.74 21.03 -2.50
CA MET A 537 -12.38 19.78 -2.08
C MET A 537 -12.81 19.83 -0.59
N ARG A 538 -11.97 20.38 0.29
CA ARG A 538 -12.28 20.62 1.72
C ARG A 538 -13.45 21.60 1.92
N SER A 539 -13.53 22.66 1.13
CA SER A 539 -14.66 23.60 1.17
C SER A 539 -15.92 23.05 0.50
N CYS A 540 -15.81 22.11 -0.46
CA CYS A 540 -16.96 21.30 -0.90
C CYS A 540 -17.45 20.37 0.21
N ARG A 541 -16.52 19.78 0.97
CA ARG A 541 -16.79 18.92 2.13
C ARG A 541 -17.42 19.69 3.29
N ALA A 542 -17.06 20.95 3.48
CA ALA A 542 -17.62 21.79 4.56
C ALA A 542 -19.11 22.15 4.37
N ALA A 543 -19.68 21.98 3.17
CA ALA A 543 -21.11 22.15 2.91
C ALA A 543 -21.95 20.89 3.22
N ALA A 544 -21.30 19.78 3.60
CA ALA A 544 -21.96 18.60 4.15
C ALA A 544 -22.18 18.77 5.67
N PRO A 545 -23.24 18.20 6.27
CA PRO A 545 -23.41 18.23 7.71
C PRO A 545 -22.32 17.36 8.35
N THR A 546 -21.35 18.03 8.99
CA THR A 546 -20.25 17.53 9.83
C THR A 546 -18.97 17.03 9.11
N PRO A 547 -17.82 17.71 9.29
CA PRO A 547 -16.51 17.24 8.80
C PRO A 547 -15.99 15.98 9.53
N ALA A 548 -16.63 15.58 10.62
CA ALA A 548 -16.29 14.35 11.34
C ALA A 548 -16.69 13.08 10.57
N GLY A 549 -17.78 13.13 9.79
CA GLY A 549 -18.36 11.95 9.12
C GLY A 549 -17.46 11.31 8.06
N GLU A 550 -16.74 12.10 7.26
CA GLU A 550 -15.92 11.55 6.16
C GLU A 550 -14.54 11.07 6.62
N SER A 551 -13.90 11.75 7.59
CA SER A 551 -12.72 11.19 8.26
C SER A 551 -13.08 9.89 8.98
N LEU A 552 -14.29 9.80 9.54
CA LEU A 552 -14.83 8.55 10.07
C LEU A 552 -15.11 7.52 8.97
N VAL A 553 -15.56 7.88 7.77
CA VAL A 553 -15.79 6.91 6.67
C VAL A 553 -14.47 6.38 6.11
N THR A 554 -13.45 7.22 5.92
CA THR A 554 -12.13 6.75 5.47
C THR A 554 -11.40 5.99 6.57
N LEU A 555 -11.42 6.48 7.81
CA LEU A 555 -10.94 5.75 8.98
C LEU A 555 -11.71 4.45 9.16
N PHE A 556 -13.02 4.45 8.90
CA PHE A 556 -13.84 3.26 8.93
C PHE A 556 -13.50 2.32 7.78
N PHE A 557 -13.22 2.79 6.57
CA PHE A 557 -12.85 1.92 5.45
C PHE A 557 -11.49 1.29 5.68
N VAL A 558 -10.55 2.04 6.27
CA VAL A 558 -9.23 1.55 6.70
C VAL A 558 -9.38 0.59 7.87
N VAL A 559 -10.14 0.93 8.92
CA VAL A 559 -10.42 0.06 10.06
C VAL A 559 -11.21 -1.16 9.61
N PHE A 560 -12.13 -1.05 8.65
CA PHE A 560 -12.89 -2.15 8.08
C PHE A 560 -11.99 -3.06 7.27
N MET A 561 -11.13 -2.53 6.39
CA MET A 561 -10.15 -3.33 5.67
C MET A 561 -9.16 -3.96 6.62
N VAL A 562 -8.65 -3.24 7.62
CA VAL A 562 -7.73 -3.79 8.63
C VAL A 562 -8.43 -4.84 9.48
N THR A 563 -9.66 -4.60 9.96
CA THR A 563 -10.39 -5.58 10.78
C THR A 563 -10.82 -6.79 9.97
N VAL A 564 -11.26 -6.62 8.72
CA VAL A 564 -11.59 -7.73 7.82
C VAL A 564 -10.32 -8.49 7.44
N SER A 565 -9.25 -7.83 7.03
CA SER A 565 -7.97 -8.49 6.72
C SER A 565 -7.38 -9.18 7.94
N MET A 566 -7.41 -8.58 9.13
CA MET A 566 -6.96 -9.22 10.38
C MET A 566 -7.87 -10.38 10.78
N SER A 567 -9.18 -10.25 10.59
CA SER A 567 -10.12 -11.34 10.88
C SER A 567 -10.00 -12.49 9.86
N MET A 568 -9.72 -12.18 8.59
CA MET A 568 -9.47 -13.17 7.54
C MET A 568 -8.11 -13.83 7.72
N LEU A 569 -7.11 -13.09 8.18
CA LEU A 569 -5.80 -13.63 8.56
C LEU A 569 -5.95 -14.52 9.80
N GLN A 570 -6.72 -14.12 10.81
CA GLN A 570 -7.05 -14.96 11.95
C GLN A 570 -7.87 -16.19 11.56
N LEU A 571 -8.78 -16.07 10.60
CA LEU A 571 -9.52 -17.20 10.02
C LEU A 571 -8.58 -18.17 9.33
N LEU A 572 -7.67 -17.65 8.50
CA LEU A 572 -6.68 -18.45 7.80
C LEU A 572 -5.76 -19.15 8.80
N ILE A 573 -5.22 -18.44 9.79
CA ILE A 573 -4.37 -19.00 10.83
C ILE A 573 -5.13 -20.03 11.66
N ALA A 574 -6.38 -19.77 12.05
CA ALA A 574 -7.17 -20.71 12.83
C ALA A 574 -7.47 -21.99 12.03
N VAL A 575 -7.86 -21.87 10.76
CA VAL A 575 -8.10 -23.02 9.88
C VAL A 575 -6.80 -23.79 9.63
N VAL A 576 -5.69 -23.08 9.39
CA VAL A 576 -4.37 -23.69 9.20
C VAL A 576 -3.91 -24.41 10.48
N ILE A 577 -4.04 -23.79 11.65
CA ILE A 577 -3.70 -24.44 12.91
C ILE A 577 -4.59 -25.67 13.13
N GLU A 578 -5.90 -25.55 12.92
CA GLU A 578 -6.85 -26.66 13.10
C GLU A 578 -6.50 -27.82 12.14
N THR A 579 -6.19 -27.55 10.87
CA THR A 579 -5.75 -28.59 9.93
C THR A 579 -4.37 -29.16 10.25
N PHE A 580 -3.44 -28.35 10.75
CA PHE A 580 -2.12 -28.84 11.20
C PHE A 580 -2.24 -29.69 12.48
N THR A 581 -3.14 -29.32 13.39
CA THR A 581 -3.37 -30.07 14.64
C THR A 581 -4.04 -31.39 14.34
N GLU A 582 -5.06 -31.41 13.47
CA GLU A 582 -5.68 -32.65 12.98
C GLU A 582 -4.67 -33.55 12.26
N ARG A 583 -3.74 -32.97 11.51
CA ARG A 583 -2.67 -33.72 10.83
C ARG A 583 -1.67 -34.31 11.82
N GLN A 584 -1.23 -33.55 12.82
CA GLN A 584 -0.37 -34.08 13.89
C GLN A 584 -1.05 -35.16 14.73
N GLU A 585 -2.35 -35.01 15.01
CA GLU A 585 -3.12 -36.05 15.70
C GLU A 585 -3.25 -37.32 14.85
N ALA A 586 -3.48 -37.19 13.53
CA ALA A 586 -3.49 -38.32 12.61
C ALA A 586 -2.14 -39.03 12.54
N ASP A 587 -1.03 -38.28 12.43
CA ASP A 587 0.32 -38.82 12.37
C ASP A 587 0.71 -39.51 13.71
N ALA A 588 0.34 -38.93 14.85
CA ALA A 588 0.56 -39.54 16.18
C ALA A 588 -0.28 -40.82 16.38
N GLN A 589 -1.46 -40.89 15.76
CA GLN A 589 -2.34 -42.06 15.79
C GLN A 589 -1.81 -43.18 14.88
N GLU A 590 -1.15 -42.83 13.77
CA GLU A 590 -0.44 -43.77 12.90
C GLU A 590 0.83 -44.31 13.59
N GLU A 591 1.60 -43.45 14.28
CA GLU A 591 2.78 -43.87 15.05
C GLU A 591 2.44 -44.79 16.24
N THR A 592 1.26 -44.64 16.83
CA THR A 592 0.79 -45.53 17.91
C THR A 592 0.27 -46.87 17.38
N LEU A 593 -0.31 -46.90 16.18
CA LEU A 593 -0.68 -48.13 15.47
C LEU A 593 0.56 -48.94 15.03
N GLU A 594 1.65 -48.28 14.63
CA GLU A 594 2.92 -48.95 14.30
C GLU A 594 3.68 -49.47 15.53
N ARG A 595 3.46 -48.88 16.71
CA ARG A 595 4.08 -49.32 17.98
C ARG A 595 3.34 -50.45 18.70
N GLU A 596 2.11 -50.80 18.30
CA GLU A 596 1.48 -52.02 18.80
C GLU A 596 2.10 -53.27 18.14
N PRO A 597 2.71 -54.20 18.91
CA PRO A 597 3.20 -55.44 18.33
C PRO A 597 2.01 -56.26 17.83
N LEU A 598 1.99 -56.52 16.52
CA LEU A 598 1.07 -57.45 15.84
C LEU A 598 0.77 -58.66 16.72
N ARG A 599 -0.40 -58.69 17.37
CA ARG A 599 -0.90 -59.89 18.03
C ARG A 599 -1.19 -60.90 16.93
N VAL A 600 -0.24 -61.81 16.73
CA VAL A 600 -0.35 -63.00 15.91
C VAL A 600 -1.63 -63.74 16.33
N TRP A 601 -2.65 -63.69 15.49
CA TRP A 601 -3.81 -64.57 15.58
C TRP A 601 -3.38 -65.98 15.15
N GLY A 602 -2.91 -66.78 16.12
CA GLY A 602 -2.81 -68.23 16.01
C GLY A 602 -4.14 -68.89 16.39
N ARG A 603 -4.52 -69.94 15.65
CA ARG A 603 -5.72 -70.78 15.83
C ARG A 603 -5.98 -71.21 17.27
#